data_AF-A0A7C4DU57-F1
#
_entry.id   AF-A0A7C4DU57-F1
#
_cell.length_a   1.000
_cell.length_b   1.000
_cell.length_c   1.000
_cell.angle_alpha   90.00
_cell.angle_beta   90.00
_cell.angle_gamma   90.00
#
_symmetry.space_group_name_H-M   'P 1'
#
loop_
_entity.id
_entity.type
_entity.pdbx_description
1 polymer ?
#
loop_
_entity_poly.entity_id
_entity_poly.type
_entity_poly.pdbx_seq_one_letter_code
_entity_poly.pdbx_strand_id
1 'polypeptide(L)'
;MSLINKKFNLMVSPGTVYMALYSLEREGLIKSKNHNNSRKRAYILTCRGEEFMESFLSLRESVKLVVSKIFDEGRHINCKRV
;
A
#
# COMPACT_ATOMS: atom_id res chain seq x y z
N MET A 1 -13.59 -10.29 2.83
CA MET A 1 -12.12 -10.19 3.04
C MET A 1 -11.37 -11.39 2.45
N SER A 2 -11.74 -11.91 1.27
CA SER A 2 -11.00 -13.03 0.66
C SER A 2 -10.04 -12.59 -0.45
N LEU A 3 -10.38 -11.54 -1.21
CA LEU A 3 -9.61 -11.16 -2.40
C LEU A 3 -8.24 -10.53 -2.07
N ILE A 4 -8.19 -9.57 -1.15
CA ILE A 4 -6.93 -8.91 -0.74
C ILE A 4 -6.00 -9.93 -0.09
N ASN A 5 -6.53 -10.72 0.85
CA ASN A 5 -5.75 -11.71 1.57
C ASN A 5 -5.18 -12.78 0.63
N LYS A 6 -5.95 -13.26 -0.36
CA LYS A 6 -5.48 -14.22 -1.35
C LYS A 6 -4.50 -13.63 -2.36
N LYS A 7 -4.71 -12.38 -2.78
CA LYS A 7 -3.87 -11.75 -3.81
C LYS A 7 -2.49 -11.35 -3.29
N PHE A 8 -2.42 -10.90 -2.05
CA PHE A 8 -1.21 -10.33 -1.47
C PHE A 8 -0.58 -11.23 -0.39
N ASN A 9 -1.15 -12.40 -0.12
CA ASN A 9 -0.75 -13.29 0.98
C ASN A 9 -0.61 -12.56 2.32
N LEU A 10 -1.41 -11.51 2.52
CA LEU A 10 -1.39 -10.63 3.68
C LEU A 10 -2.75 -10.66 4.35
N MET A 11 -2.82 -11.04 5.62
CA MET A 11 -4.05 -10.94 6.39
C MET A 11 -4.26 -9.51 6.86
N VAL A 12 -5.18 -8.79 6.20
CA VAL A 12 -5.58 -7.45 6.63
C VAL A 12 -6.94 -7.52 7.30
N SER A 13 -7.06 -6.91 8.48
CA SER A 13 -8.33 -6.85 9.20
C SER A 13 -9.31 -5.86 8.52
N PRO A 14 -10.63 -6.08 8.62
CA PRO A 14 -11.62 -5.08 8.22
C PRO A 14 -11.37 -3.69 8.78
N GLY A 15 -11.04 -3.59 10.08
CA GLY A 15 -10.75 -2.32 10.74
C GLY A 15 -9.57 -1.60 10.08
N THR A 16 -8.48 -2.31 9.76
CA THR A 16 -7.31 -1.73 9.09
C THR A 16 -7.67 -1.16 7.73
N VAL A 17 -8.50 -1.84 6.94
CA VAL A 17 -8.96 -1.32 5.64
C VAL A 17 -9.82 -0.07 5.81
N TYR A 18 -10.74 -0.05 6.78
CA TYR A 18 -11.57 1.13 7.03
C TYR A 18 -10.74 2.33 7.50
N MET A 19 -9.78 2.12 8.39
CA MET A 19 -8.88 3.18 8.86
C MET A 19 -8.05 3.77 7.72
N ALA A 20 -7.49 2.91 6.85
CA ALA A 20 -6.74 3.37 5.68
C ALA A 20 -7.61 4.19 4.73
N LEU A 21 -8.82 3.71 4.40
CA LEU A 21 -9.76 4.46 3.55
C LEU A 21 -10.13 5.81 4.15
N TYR A 22 -10.37 5.86 5.47
CA TYR A 22 -10.68 7.10 6.16
C TYR A 22 -9.52 8.10 6.11
N SER A 23 -8.27 7.67 6.33
CA SER A 23 -7.09 8.54 6.22
C SER A 23 -6.92 9.09 4.81
N LEU A 24 -7.03 8.22 3.79
CA LEU A 24 -6.88 8.63 2.39
C LEU A 24 -7.97 9.62 1.95
N GLU A 25 -9.20 9.47 2.43
CA GLU A 25 -10.30 10.41 2.14
C GLU A 25 -10.10 11.74 2.87
N ARG A 26 -9.67 11.71 4.14
CA ARG A 26 -9.33 12.90 4.93
C ARG A 26 -8.16 13.69 4.34
N GLU A 27 -7.17 13.01 3.79
CA GLU A 27 -6.02 13.60 3.10
C GLU A 27 -6.37 14.09 1.69
N GLY A 28 -7.58 13.80 1.20
CA GLY A 28 -8.05 14.22 -0.11
C GLY A 28 -7.40 13.47 -1.27
N LEU A 29 -6.82 12.29 -1.02
CA LEU A 29 -6.21 11.43 -2.05
C LEU A 29 -7.25 10.57 -2.76
N ILE A 30 -8.31 10.20 -2.05
CA ILE A 30 -9.47 9.51 -2.63
C ILE A 30 -10.76 10.24 -2.30
N LYS A 31 -11.80 9.97 -3.08
CA LYS A 31 -13.17 10.43 -2.80
C LYS A 31 -14.18 9.32 -3.10
N SER A 32 -15.29 9.30 -2.37
CA SER A 32 -16.42 8.43 -2.71
C SER A 32 -16.97 8.78 -4.10
N LYS A 33 -17.06 7.78 -4.98
CA LYS A 33 -17.66 7.90 -6.32
C LYS A 33 -19.18 8.05 -6.26
N ASN A 34 -19.81 7.51 -5.22
CA ASN A 34 -21.26 7.47 -5.10
C ASN A 34 -21.73 8.60 -4.18
N HIS A 35 -22.46 9.57 -4.75
CA HIS A 35 -23.03 10.71 -4.04
C HIS A 35 -24.40 10.37 -3.38
N ASN A 36 -25.11 9.37 -3.88
CA ASN A 36 -26.48 9.05 -3.43
C ASN A 36 -26.55 7.63 -2.85
N ASN A 37 -26.52 7.53 -1.51
CA ASN A 37 -27.00 6.46 -0.62
C ASN A 37 -27.06 5.00 -1.12
N SER A 38 -26.15 4.57 -1.99
CA SER A 38 -26.08 3.20 -2.49
C SER A 38 -25.44 2.28 -1.44
N ARG A 39 -25.98 1.08 -1.25
CA ARG A 39 -25.44 0.05 -0.31
C ARG A 39 -23.96 -0.30 -0.53
N LYS A 40 -23.39 -0.02 -1.71
CA LYS A 40 -21.98 -0.26 -2.04
C LYS A 40 -21.24 1.07 -2.16
N ARG A 41 -20.14 1.23 -1.42
CA ARG A 41 -19.24 2.39 -1.53
C ARG A 41 -18.09 2.06 -2.49
N ALA A 42 -17.90 2.90 -3.49
CA ALA A 42 -16.76 2.85 -4.41
C ALA A 42 -15.95 4.13 -4.24
N TYR A 43 -14.63 4.03 -4.34
CA TYR A 43 -13.71 5.16 -4.22
C TYR A 43 -12.97 5.37 -5.53
N ILE A 44 -12.64 6.62 -5.82
CA ILE A 44 -11.81 7.03 -6.96
C ILE A 44 -10.69 7.93 -6.45
N LEU A 45 -9.55 7.92 -7.16
CA LEU A 45 -8.47 8.87 -6.91
C LEU A 45 -8.93 10.29 -7.24
N THR A 46 -8.40 11.26 -6.51
CA THR A 46 -8.46 12.68 -6.88
C THR A 46 -7.25 13.03 -7.74
N CYS A 47 -7.23 14.23 -8.34
CA CYS A 47 -6.04 14.74 -9.05
C CYS A 47 -4.79 14.68 -8.15
N ARG A 48 -4.93 15.13 -6.90
CA ARG A 48 -3.87 15.03 -5.88
C ARG A 48 -3.49 13.59 -5.57
N GLY A 49 -4.46 12.68 -5.55
CA GLY A 49 -4.23 11.25 -5.36
C GLY A 49 -3.42 10.61 -6.50
N GLU A 50 -3.65 11.06 -7.73
CA GLU A 50 -2.89 10.60 -8.91
C GLU A 50 -1.44 11.10 -8.86
N GLU A 51 -1.22 12.39 -8.60
CA GLU A 51 0.13 12.96 -8.42
C GLU A 51 0.89 12.29 -7.26
N PHE A 52 0.21 12.02 -6.14
CA PHE A 52 0.78 11.30 -5.02
C PHE A 52 1.16 9.87 -5.41
N MET A 53 0.37 9.20 -6.24
CA MET A 53 0.65 7.84 -6.71
C MET A 53 1.96 7.78 -7.50
N GLU A 54 2.22 8.75 -8.36
CA GLU A 54 3.48 8.82 -9.12
C GLU A 54 4.70 8.92 -8.19
N SER A 55 4.61 9.81 -7.19
CA SER A 55 5.65 9.96 -6.16
C SER A 55 5.79 8.70 -5.29
N PHE A 56 4.69 8.03 -4.99
CA PHE A 56 4.69 6.79 -4.22
C PHE A 56 5.35 5.64 -4.97
N LEU A 57 5.19 5.57 -6.30
CA LEU A 57 5.81 4.55 -7.12
C LEU A 57 7.34 4.68 -7.16
N SER A 58 7.88 5.89 -7.24
CA SER A 58 9.34 6.10 -7.18
C SER A 58 9.92 5.78 -5.80
N LEU A 59 9.19 6.12 -4.73
CA LEU A 59 9.56 5.73 -3.36
C LEU A 59 9.57 4.20 -3.20
N ARG A 60 8.61 3.49 -3.77
CA ARG A 60 8.53 2.03 -3.71
C ARG A 60 9.78 1.36 -4.29
N GLU A 61 10.30 1.86 -5.41
CA GLU A 61 11.54 1.36 -6.02
C GLU A 61 12.74 1.59 -5.09
N SER A 62 12.80 2.76 -4.46
CA SER A 62 13.86 3.12 -3.52
C SER A 62 13.85 2.20 -2.29
N VAL A 63 12.68 1.94 -1.70
CA VAL A 63 12.53 0.99 -0.58
C VAL A 63 12.98 -0.41 -0.99
N LYS A 64 12.58 -0.88 -2.18
CA LYS A 64 12.99 -2.20 -2.69
C LYS A 64 14.51 -2.32 -2.83
N LEU A 65 15.16 -1.28 -3.34
CA LEU A 65 16.63 -1.24 -3.47
C LEU A 65 17.31 -1.33 -2.10
N VAL A 66 16.88 -0.50 -1.14
CA VAL A 66 17.45 -0.51 0.21
C VAL A 66 17.28 -1.88 0.87
N VAL A 67 16.06 -2.43 0.82
CA VAL A 67 15.76 -3.76 1.36
C VAL A 67 16.64 -4.83 0.71
N SER A 68 16.78 -4.83 -0.63
CA SER A 68 17.63 -5.81 -1.32
C SER A 68 19.09 -5.75 -0.86
N LYS A 69 19.67 -4.55 -0.74
CA LYS A 69 21.06 -4.38 -0.29
C LYS A 69 21.27 -4.93 1.12
N ILE A 70 20.37 -4.61 2.06
CA ILE A 70 20.43 -5.10 3.45
C ILE A 70 20.42 -6.63 3.49
N PHE A 71 19.54 -7.26 2.72
CA PHE A 71 19.40 -8.72 2.72
C PHE A 71 20.43 -9.45 1.85
N ASP A 72 21.12 -8.75 0.95
CA ASP A 72 22.22 -9.29 0.12
C ASP A 72 23.56 -9.25 0.88
N GLU A 73 23.83 -8.16 1.62
CA GLU A 73 25.04 -8.02 2.45
C GLU A 73 25.07 -9.02 3.61
N GLY A 74 23.90 -9.34 4.19
CA GLY A 74 23.76 -10.35 5.24
C GLY A 74 24.16 -11.78 4.82
N ARG A 75 24.24 -12.08 3.52
CA ARG A 75 24.66 -13.41 3.02
C ARG A 75 26.18 -13.60 2.97
N HIS A 76 26.97 -12.53 2.95
CA HIS A 76 28.43 -12.62 2.91
C HIS A 76 29.09 -12.86 4.27
N ILE A 77 28.38 -12.62 5.37
CA ILE A 77 28.92 -12.73 6.74
C ILE A 77 28.91 -14.18 7.25
N ASN A 78 28.14 -15.08 6.63
CA ASN A 78 27.94 -16.45 7.10
C ASN A 78 28.90 -17.48 6.48
N CYS A 79 29.86 -17.07 5.63
CA CYS A 79 30.80 -17.97 4.96
C CYS A 79 32.20 -18.07 5.62
N LYS A 80 32.45 -17.38 6.75
CA LYS A 80 33.75 -17.43 7.46
C LYS A 80 33.70 -18.17 8.81
N ARG A 81 32.73 -19.06 9.00
CA ARG A 81 32.59 -19.81 10.26
C ARG A 81 32.37 -21.31 10.01
N VAL A 82 33.34 -21.95 9.37
CA VAL A 82 33.70 -23.37 9.55
C VAL A 82 35.21 -23.47 9.43
#